data_AF-A0A956ARW3-F1
#
_entry.id   AF-A0A956ARW3-F1
#
_cell.length_a   1.000
_cell.length_b   1.000
_cell.length_c   1.000
_cell.angle_alpha   90.00
_cell.angle_beta   90.00
_cell.angle_gamma   90.00
#
_symmetry.space_group_name_H-M   'P 1'
#
loop_
_entity.id
_entity.type
_entity.pdbx_description
1 polymer ?
#
loop_
_entity_poly.entity_id
_entity_poly.type
_entity_poly.pdbx_seq_one_letter_code
_entity_poly.pdbx_strand_id
1 'polypeptide(L)'
;MRAATICRVFLALSCFSISPAFALRYVKTNLPGLIDRAAFVFEGEVAAVDIGAGDKEPRTRVTVRVERVLAGDAPPSMLEFMLPMGLMADGTLLDIAEAPRFAAGERYLVFYKRGDWNISPVVNWDQGYYRLVQVGAQTYFTSSGGHCVTGVSTDGFSLGGQITQPVQPPGFGEVHDEGLHTAFSTASCLPADAVRAALARQLDAHPVANGAPFQQAPASNILFRRLRPEAATDVCTDLASCGPGDYR
;
A
#
# COMPACT_ATOMS: atom_id res chain seq x y z
N MET A 1 -54.86 -29.75 -47.55
CA MET A 1 -53.51 -29.40 -48.03
C MET A 1 -52.87 -28.50 -46.99
N ARG A 2 -51.67 -28.89 -46.49
CA ARG A 2 -50.95 -28.28 -45.35
C ARG A 2 -49.75 -27.46 -45.85
N ALA A 3 -49.31 -26.51 -45.01
CA ALA A 3 -48.03 -25.78 -44.93
C ALA A 3 -48.27 -24.25 -45.04
N ALA A 4 -48.59 -23.50 -43.98
CA ALA A 4 -47.96 -23.32 -42.66
C ALA A 4 -46.56 -22.66 -42.69
N THR A 5 -46.58 -21.34 -42.45
CA THR A 5 -45.78 -20.65 -41.43
C THR A 5 -44.26 -20.80 -41.50
N ILE A 6 -43.58 -19.88 -42.18
CA ILE A 6 -42.11 -19.75 -42.12
C ILE A 6 -41.71 -18.29 -41.86
N CYS A 7 -40.87 -18.14 -40.84
CA CYS A 7 -39.94 -17.03 -40.58
C CYS A 7 -40.50 -15.70 -40.04
N ARG A 8 -41.00 -15.73 -38.79
CA ARG A 8 -40.94 -14.60 -37.86
C ARG A 8 -40.22 -15.02 -36.57
N VAL A 9 -38.93 -15.32 -36.67
CA VAL A 9 -38.07 -15.57 -35.49
C VAL A 9 -36.68 -15.01 -35.79
N PHE A 10 -36.55 -13.68 -35.81
CA PHE A 10 -35.24 -13.03 -35.99
C PHE A 10 -35.18 -11.65 -35.34
N LEU A 11 -35.75 -11.45 -34.14
CA LEU A 11 -35.53 -10.18 -33.42
C LEU A 11 -35.89 -10.17 -31.91
N ALA A 12 -35.57 -11.23 -31.15
CA ALA A 12 -35.89 -11.21 -29.71
C ALA A 12 -34.98 -12.09 -28.84
N LEU A 13 -33.68 -12.12 -29.09
CA LEU A 13 -32.74 -12.81 -28.19
C LEU A 13 -31.41 -12.05 -28.04
N SER A 14 -31.50 -10.77 -27.69
CA SER A 14 -30.33 -9.97 -27.31
C SER A 14 -30.65 -9.13 -26.07
N CYS A 15 -31.32 -9.74 -25.10
CA CYS A 15 -31.50 -9.16 -23.77
C CYS A 15 -30.62 -9.90 -22.77
N PHE A 16 -29.70 -9.12 -22.20
CA PHE A 16 -29.31 -9.21 -20.80
C PHE A 16 -28.61 -10.50 -20.37
N SER A 17 -27.29 -10.48 -20.53
CA SER A 17 -26.42 -10.96 -19.47
C SER A 17 -25.45 -9.84 -19.11
N ILE A 18 -25.99 -8.72 -18.64
CA ILE A 18 -25.20 -7.74 -17.89
C ILE A 18 -25.00 -8.38 -16.53
N SER A 19 -24.00 -9.26 -16.43
CA SER A 19 -23.50 -9.69 -15.12
C SER A 19 -23.09 -8.42 -14.39
N PRO A 20 -23.60 -8.13 -13.18
CA PRO A 20 -23.04 -7.05 -12.39
C PRO A 20 -21.59 -7.44 -12.13
N ALA A 21 -20.67 -6.75 -12.79
CA ALA A 21 -19.28 -6.76 -12.38
C ALA A 21 -19.29 -6.23 -10.95
N PHE A 22 -19.13 -7.13 -9.98
CA PHE A 22 -18.84 -6.75 -8.60
C PHE A 22 -17.46 -6.10 -8.60
N ALA A 23 -17.43 -4.83 -9.01
CA ALA A 23 -16.29 -3.97 -8.77
C ALA A 23 -16.18 -3.85 -7.24
N LEU A 24 -15.21 -4.57 -6.67
CA LEU A 24 -14.82 -4.37 -5.29
C LEU A 24 -14.44 -2.88 -5.16
N ARG A 25 -15.31 -2.09 -4.53
CA ARG A 25 -15.01 -0.69 -4.27
C ARG A 25 -14.06 -0.66 -3.08
N TYR A 26 -12.85 -0.21 -3.34
CA TYR A 26 -11.90 0.15 -2.31
C TYR A 26 -12.51 1.29 -1.46
N VAL A 27 -12.74 1.05 -0.16
CA VAL A 27 -13.39 2.03 0.71
C VAL A 27 -12.31 2.95 1.29
N LYS A 28 -12.33 4.22 0.87
CA LYS A 28 -11.52 5.27 1.48
C LYS A 28 -11.94 5.45 2.95
N THR A 29 -10.99 5.40 3.87
CA THR A 29 -11.23 5.79 5.26
C THR A 29 -11.14 7.31 5.37
N ASN A 30 -12.09 7.90 6.08
CA ASN A 30 -12.01 9.30 6.49
C ASN A 30 -10.91 9.52 7.55
N LEU A 31 -10.52 10.77 7.80
CA LEU A 31 -9.43 11.08 8.72
C LEU A 31 -9.73 10.68 10.18
N PRO A 32 -10.93 10.96 10.75
CA PRO A 32 -11.27 10.48 12.09
C PRO A 32 -11.12 8.96 12.22
N GLY A 33 -11.56 8.19 11.22
CA GLY A 33 -11.41 6.74 11.24
C GLY A 33 -9.96 6.25 11.10
N LEU A 34 -9.03 7.06 10.57
CA LEU A 34 -7.59 6.78 10.63
C LEU A 34 -7.05 7.07 12.03
N ILE A 35 -7.45 8.20 12.62
CA ILE A 35 -7.00 8.65 13.94
C ILE A 35 -7.50 7.72 15.05
N ASP A 36 -8.78 7.35 15.03
CA ASP A 36 -9.41 6.47 16.03
C ASP A 36 -8.76 5.07 16.09
N ARG A 37 -8.17 4.63 14.97
CA ARG A 37 -7.47 3.34 14.86
C ARG A 37 -5.97 3.45 15.12
N ALA A 38 -5.43 4.66 15.20
CA ALA A 38 -4.03 4.88 15.53
C ALA A 38 -3.84 4.81 17.06
N ALA A 39 -2.71 4.26 17.49
CA ALA A 39 -2.18 4.39 18.84
C ALA A 39 -1.37 5.68 19.00
N PHE A 40 -0.65 6.02 17.94
CA PHE A 40 0.10 7.25 17.80
C PHE A 40 0.33 7.54 16.32
N VAL A 41 0.52 8.81 16.02
CA VAL A 41 0.83 9.32 14.69
C VAL A 41 2.20 9.97 14.77
N PHE A 42 3.13 9.58 13.91
CA PHE A 42 4.51 10.04 14.01
C PHE A 42 5.16 10.28 12.65
N GLU A 43 6.20 11.11 12.66
CA GLU A 43 7.16 11.24 11.57
C GLU A 43 8.49 10.61 11.98
N GLY A 44 9.12 9.88 11.06
CA GLY A 44 10.41 9.25 11.33
C GLY A 44 11.16 8.84 10.07
N GLU A 45 12.46 8.63 10.24
CA GLU A 45 13.37 8.15 9.21
C GLU A 45 13.53 6.64 9.31
N VAL A 46 13.38 5.94 8.19
CA VAL A 46 13.58 4.50 8.14
C VAL A 46 15.08 4.22 8.15
N ALA A 47 15.57 3.68 9.27
CA ALA A 47 16.99 3.36 9.44
C ALA A 47 17.37 2.06 8.71
N ALA A 48 16.48 1.08 8.66
CA ALA A 48 16.73 -0.21 8.03
C ALA A 48 15.44 -0.87 7.54
N VAL A 49 15.58 -1.64 6.45
CA VAL A 49 14.54 -2.53 5.91
C VAL A 49 15.19 -3.89 5.66
N ASP A 50 14.72 -4.92 6.34
CA ASP A 50 15.17 -6.30 6.17
C ASP A 50 14.00 -7.17 5.68
N ILE A 51 14.04 -7.54 4.39
CA ILE A 51 12.99 -8.31 3.72
C ILE A 51 13.04 -9.82 4.00
N GLY A 52 14.12 -10.31 4.59
CA GLY A 52 14.30 -11.72 4.94
C GLY A 52 14.15 -11.98 6.44
N ALA A 53 13.62 -11.01 7.19
CA ALA A 53 13.59 -11.03 8.65
C ALA A 53 12.66 -12.08 9.26
N GLY A 54 11.82 -12.73 8.45
CA GLY A 54 10.91 -13.78 8.91
C GLY A 54 11.49 -15.18 8.72
N ASP A 55 11.49 -15.98 9.78
CA ASP A 55 12.04 -17.35 9.74
C ASP A 55 11.24 -18.29 8.83
N LYS A 56 9.92 -18.36 9.06
CA LYS A 56 8.99 -19.30 8.40
C LYS A 56 7.93 -18.62 7.55
N GLU A 57 7.78 -17.30 7.70
CA GLU A 57 6.81 -16.48 7.01
C GLU A 57 7.57 -15.35 6.29
N PRO A 58 7.18 -14.98 5.07
CA PRO A 58 7.78 -13.84 4.37
C PRO A 58 7.41 -12.54 5.12
N ARG A 59 8.36 -12.02 5.90
CA ARG A 59 8.17 -10.82 6.71
C ARG A 59 9.28 -9.83 6.45
N THR A 60 8.90 -8.55 6.36
CA THR A 60 9.82 -7.43 6.20
C THR A 60 9.86 -6.69 7.51
N ARG A 61 11.05 -6.64 8.12
CA ARG A 61 11.30 -5.83 9.30
C ARG A 61 11.64 -4.41 8.86
N VAL A 62 10.94 -3.45 9.43
CA VAL A 62 11.22 -2.03 9.23
C VAL A 62 11.64 -1.45 10.56
N THR A 63 12.79 -0.79 10.57
CA THR A 63 13.31 -0.10 11.74
C THR A 63 13.30 1.40 11.49
N VAL A 64 12.61 2.15 12.33
CA VAL A 64 12.36 3.58 12.15
C VAL A 64 12.88 4.36 13.34
N ARG A 65 13.68 5.39 13.07
CA ARG A 65 14.03 6.42 14.03
C ARG A 65 12.89 7.42 14.10
N VAL A 66 12.18 7.44 15.22
CA VAL A 66 11.08 8.38 15.43
C VAL A 66 11.65 9.78 15.67
N GLU A 67 11.32 10.73 14.79
CA GLU A 67 11.81 12.12 14.84
C GLU A 67 10.80 13.04 15.53
N ARG A 68 9.50 12.80 15.31
CA ARG A 68 8.42 13.62 15.84
C ARG A 68 7.18 12.79 16.10
N VAL A 69 6.57 12.95 17.26
CA VAL A 69 5.24 12.39 17.57
C VAL A 69 4.23 13.51 17.42
N LEU A 70 3.20 13.30 16.59
CA LEU A 70 2.14 14.26 16.32
C LEU A 70 0.93 14.04 17.22
N ALA A 71 0.63 12.80 17.60
CA ALA A 71 -0.43 12.45 18.53
C ALA A 71 -0.22 11.07 19.14
N GLY A 72 -0.88 10.82 20.28
CA GLY A 72 -0.78 9.57 21.04
C GLY A 72 0.44 9.49 21.95
N ASP A 73 0.62 8.34 22.60
CA ASP A 73 1.76 8.11 23.49
C ASP A 73 3.07 8.06 22.70
N ALA A 74 4.13 8.62 23.26
CA ALA A 74 5.44 8.61 22.62
C ALA A 74 5.98 7.17 22.49
N PRO A 75 6.20 6.66 21.27
CA PRO A 75 6.88 5.38 21.07
C PRO A 75 8.36 5.50 21.49
N PRO A 76 9.09 4.37 21.58
CA PRO A 76 10.54 4.40 21.65
C PRO A 76 11.13 5.22 20.51
N SER A 77 12.30 5.85 20.74
CA SER A 77 13.02 6.60 19.71
C SER A 77 13.44 5.75 18.51
N MET A 78 13.52 4.44 18.70
CA MET A 78 13.71 3.45 17.65
C MET A 78 12.55 2.45 17.69
N LEU A 79 11.69 2.49 16.68
CA LEU A 79 10.53 1.64 16.54
C LEU A 79 10.80 0.56 15.49
N GLU A 80 10.58 -0.70 15.85
CA GLU A 80 10.67 -1.83 14.93
C GLU A 80 9.30 -2.48 14.76
N PHE A 81 8.95 -2.79 13.50
CA PHE A 81 7.72 -3.51 13.18
C PHE A 81 7.86 -4.40 11.95
N MET A 82 6.99 -5.40 11.86
CA MET A 82 6.97 -6.38 10.76
C MET A 82 5.82 -6.11 9.81
N LEU A 83 6.09 -6.20 8.51
CA LEU A 83 5.11 -6.16 7.43
C LEU A 83 4.89 -7.57 6.85
N PRO A 84 3.69 -7.86 6.32
CA PRO A 84 3.30 -9.20 5.86
C PRO A 84 3.76 -9.48 4.42
N MET A 85 5.00 -9.13 4.10
CA MET A 85 5.60 -9.26 2.77
C MET A 85 7.10 -9.52 2.92
N GLY A 86 7.79 -10.03 1.92
CA GLY A 86 9.23 -10.26 1.98
C GLY A 86 9.67 -11.58 1.35
N LEU A 87 10.96 -11.90 1.50
CA LEU A 87 11.57 -13.10 0.95
C LEU A 87 11.33 -14.30 1.86
N MET A 88 11.03 -15.44 1.26
CA MET A 88 11.09 -16.75 1.89
C MET A 88 12.51 -17.33 1.81
N ALA A 89 12.78 -18.33 2.64
CA ALA A 89 14.06 -19.06 2.64
C ALA A 89 14.42 -19.73 1.30
N ASP A 90 13.42 -20.04 0.45
CA ASP A 90 13.61 -20.60 -0.89
C ASP A 90 13.83 -19.53 -1.98
N GLY A 91 13.92 -18.25 -1.60
CA GLY A 91 14.08 -17.11 -2.51
C GLY A 91 12.78 -16.58 -3.10
N THR A 92 11.62 -17.20 -2.82
CA THR A 92 10.32 -16.70 -3.27
C THR A 92 9.99 -15.37 -2.58
N LEU A 93 9.64 -14.34 -3.36
CA LEU A 93 9.18 -13.07 -2.82
C LEU A 93 7.65 -13.06 -2.70
N LEU A 94 7.14 -12.81 -1.50
CA LEU A 94 5.75 -12.45 -1.32
C LEU A 94 5.60 -10.94 -1.45
N ASP A 95 4.87 -10.52 -2.48
CA ASP A 95 4.42 -9.15 -2.65
C ASP A 95 2.90 -9.08 -2.46
N ILE A 96 2.45 -8.17 -1.59
CA ILE A 96 1.03 -7.91 -1.38
C ILE A 96 0.71 -6.53 -1.92
N ALA A 97 -0.25 -6.45 -2.83
CA ALA A 97 -0.75 -5.18 -3.35
C ALA A 97 -1.18 -4.25 -2.21
N GLU A 98 -0.84 -2.97 -2.32
CA GLU A 98 -1.18 -1.93 -1.33
C GLU A 98 -0.58 -2.15 0.08
N ALA A 99 0.28 -3.16 0.28
CA ALA A 99 1.10 -3.26 1.48
C ALA A 99 1.93 -1.98 1.66
N PRO A 100 2.06 -1.48 2.91
CA PRO A 100 2.97 -0.37 3.17
C PRO A 100 4.38 -0.70 2.71
N ARG A 101 5.01 0.24 2.01
CA ARG A 101 6.38 0.10 1.52
C ARG A 101 7.24 1.22 2.10
N PHE A 102 8.38 0.82 2.64
CA PHE A 102 9.36 1.71 3.23
C PHE A 102 10.71 1.48 2.55
N ALA A 103 11.50 2.54 2.48
CA ALA A 103 12.86 2.51 1.95
C ALA A 103 13.80 3.12 2.98
N ALA A 104 14.98 2.52 3.17
CA ALA A 104 15.97 3.03 4.10
C ALA A 104 16.45 4.44 3.71
N GLY A 105 16.68 5.30 4.69
CA GLY A 105 17.02 6.72 4.52
C GLY A 105 15.83 7.64 4.22
N GLU A 106 14.66 7.08 3.93
CA GLU A 106 13.46 7.86 3.62
C GLU A 106 12.66 8.19 4.88
N ARG A 107 11.99 9.34 4.85
CA ARG A 107 11.14 9.81 5.95
C ARG A 107 9.66 9.59 5.65
N TYR A 108 8.90 9.26 6.69
CA TYR A 108 7.46 8.98 6.55
C TYR A 108 6.67 9.57 7.70
N LEU A 109 5.46 10.04 7.39
CA LEU A 109 4.35 10.20 8.34
C LEU A 109 3.60 8.87 8.41
N VAL A 110 3.36 8.34 9.61
CA VAL A 110 2.73 7.03 9.82
C VAL A 110 1.64 7.10 10.88
N PHE A 111 0.46 6.60 10.55
CA PHE A 111 -0.61 6.25 11.47
C PHE A 111 -0.40 4.82 11.92
N TYR A 112 0.05 4.63 13.16
CA TYR A 112 0.49 3.34 13.69
C TYR A 112 -0.53 2.77 14.66
N LYS A 113 -0.87 1.48 14.55
CA LYS A 113 -1.83 0.79 15.43
C LYS A 113 -1.23 0.37 16.77
N ARG A 114 -2.06 0.07 17.77
CA ARG A 114 -1.65 -0.51 19.07
C ARG A 114 -1.85 -2.03 19.05
N GLY A 115 -1.05 -2.79 19.81
CA GLY A 115 -1.29 -4.19 20.18
C GLY A 115 -0.91 -5.26 19.14
N ASP A 116 -1.55 -6.42 19.21
CA ASP A 116 -1.34 -7.53 18.28
C ASP A 116 -2.02 -7.26 16.94
N TRP A 117 -1.26 -6.75 15.96
CA TRP A 117 -1.69 -6.67 14.57
C TRP A 117 -1.35 -7.96 13.84
N ASN A 118 -2.39 -8.70 13.41
CA ASN A 118 -2.18 -9.96 12.69
C ASN A 118 -1.59 -9.78 11.28
N ILE A 119 -1.71 -8.57 10.70
CA ILE A 119 -1.35 -8.34 9.29
C ILE A 119 -0.43 -7.13 9.11
N SER A 120 -0.88 -5.92 9.44
CA SER A 120 -0.07 -4.70 9.26
C SER A 120 -0.26 -3.72 10.43
N PRO A 121 0.84 -3.18 10.98
CA PRO A 121 0.82 -2.15 12.02
C PRO A 121 0.39 -0.78 11.49
N VAL A 122 0.43 -0.55 10.17
CA VAL A 122 -0.02 0.71 9.57
C VAL A 122 -1.55 0.72 9.49
N VAL A 123 -2.17 1.80 9.96
CA VAL A 123 -3.62 1.99 9.90
C VAL A 123 -4.07 2.00 8.46
N ASN A 124 -4.97 1.09 8.11
CA ASN A 124 -5.57 1.06 6.77
C ASN A 124 -4.56 1.01 5.61
N TRP A 125 -3.43 0.33 5.82
CA TRP A 125 -2.44 -0.02 4.80
C TRP A 125 -1.90 1.21 4.05
N ASP A 126 -2.20 1.35 2.76
CA ASP A 126 -1.75 2.43 1.88
C ASP A 126 -2.32 3.82 2.21
N GLN A 127 -3.37 3.89 3.02
CA GLN A 127 -3.98 5.16 3.45
C GLN A 127 -3.39 5.72 4.75
N GLY A 128 -2.58 4.93 5.49
CA GLY A 128 -2.05 5.31 6.80
C GLY A 128 -0.59 5.70 6.80
N TYR A 129 0.05 5.85 5.65
CA TYR A 129 1.44 6.31 5.60
C TYR A 129 1.71 7.20 4.38
N TYR A 130 2.60 8.17 4.56
CA TYR A 130 2.95 9.14 3.54
C TYR A 130 4.46 9.39 3.54
N ARG A 131 5.12 9.29 2.39
CA ARG A 131 6.55 9.58 2.25
C ARG A 131 6.76 11.09 2.25
N LEU A 132 7.75 11.58 2.99
CA LEU A 132 8.19 12.96 2.95
C LEU A 132 9.31 13.08 1.92
N VAL A 133 9.10 13.89 0.89
CA VAL A 133 10.06 14.07 -0.21
C VAL A 133 10.48 15.52 -0.36
N GLN A 134 11.75 15.72 -0.67
CA GLN A 134 12.32 17.03 -0.97
C GLN A 134 12.25 17.29 -2.48
N VAL A 135 11.63 18.39 -2.90
CA VAL A 135 11.64 18.86 -4.29
C VAL A 135 12.10 20.32 -4.31
N GLY A 136 13.33 20.54 -4.79
CA GLY A 136 13.98 21.84 -4.69
C GLY A 136 14.23 22.23 -3.23
N ALA A 137 13.74 23.40 -2.81
CA ALA A 137 13.87 23.90 -1.43
C ALA A 137 12.70 23.50 -0.51
N GLN A 138 11.69 22.80 -1.03
CA GLN A 138 10.46 22.49 -0.30
C GLN A 138 10.30 20.99 -0.06
N THR A 139 9.61 20.65 1.02
CA THR A 139 9.19 19.27 1.31
C THR A 139 7.70 19.08 1.10
N TYR A 140 7.33 17.88 0.67
CA TYR A 140 5.95 17.49 0.41
C TYR A 140 5.70 16.07 0.94
N PHE A 141 4.47 15.82 1.40
CA PHE A 141 4.03 14.45 1.67
C PHE A 141 3.45 13.84 0.39
N THR A 142 3.80 12.59 0.11
CA THR A 142 3.24 11.79 -0.99
C THR A 142 2.61 10.51 -0.47
N SER A 143 1.51 10.10 -1.10
CA SER A 143 0.89 8.78 -0.88
C SER A 143 1.80 7.64 -1.37
N SER A 144 1.41 6.39 -1.09
CA SER A 144 2.07 5.18 -1.60
C SER A 144 2.29 5.19 -3.13
N GLY A 145 1.34 5.76 -3.89
CA GLY A 145 1.42 5.93 -5.35
C GLY A 145 2.27 7.12 -5.81
N GLY A 146 2.86 7.89 -4.90
CA GLY A 146 3.66 9.07 -5.22
C GLY A 146 2.86 10.36 -5.50
N HIS A 147 1.55 10.33 -5.28
CA HIS A 147 0.69 11.52 -5.39
C HIS A 147 0.89 12.46 -4.21
N CYS A 148 1.15 13.74 -4.46
CA CYS A 148 1.34 14.72 -3.39
C CYS A 148 0.03 15.03 -2.66
N VAL A 149 0.13 15.34 -1.37
CA VAL A 149 -0.99 15.85 -0.59
C VAL A 149 -1.28 17.29 -1.00
N THR A 150 -2.55 17.60 -1.25
CA THR A 150 -3.04 18.94 -1.63
C THR A 150 -3.94 19.56 -0.55
N GLY A 151 -4.40 18.75 0.40
CA GLY A 151 -5.25 19.20 1.50
C GLY A 151 -5.43 18.12 2.57
N VAL A 152 -5.82 18.56 3.76
CA VAL A 152 -6.18 17.71 4.90
C VAL A 152 -7.54 18.15 5.41
N SER A 153 -8.49 17.21 5.52
CA SER A 153 -9.85 17.47 5.99
C SER A 153 -10.38 16.26 6.77
N THR A 154 -11.62 16.34 7.25
CA THR A 154 -12.31 15.19 7.86
C THR A 154 -12.44 14.02 6.88
N ASP A 155 -12.49 14.25 5.57
CA ASP A 155 -12.57 13.19 4.55
C ASP A 155 -11.22 12.51 4.25
N GLY A 156 -10.17 12.85 5.01
CA GLY A 156 -8.81 12.36 4.79
C GLY A 156 -7.92 13.36 4.08
N PHE A 157 -6.83 12.82 3.53
CA PHE A 157 -5.91 13.56 2.68
C PHE A 157 -6.48 13.65 1.26
N SER A 158 -6.41 14.85 0.69
CA SER A 158 -6.66 15.08 -0.74
C SER A 158 -5.35 14.90 -1.48
N LEU A 159 -5.40 14.18 -2.60
CA LEU A 159 -4.23 13.84 -3.41
C LEU A 159 -4.26 14.60 -4.74
N GLY A 160 -3.08 15.02 -5.20
CA GLY A 160 -2.88 15.73 -6.45
C GLY A 160 -2.13 14.91 -7.49
N GLY A 161 -1.35 15.59 -8.32
CA GLY A 161 -0.46 14.96 -9.28
C GLY A 161 0.58 14.06 -8.60
N GLN A 162 1.02 13.04 -9.33
CA GLN A 162 2.17 12.24 -8.94
C GLN A 162 3.44 13.08 -9.07
N ILE A 163 4.26 13.12 -8.02
CA ILE A 163 5.53 13.87 -8.00
C ILE A 163 6.76 13.01 -7.69
N THR A 164 6.54 11.75 -7.32
CA THR A 164 7.57 10.75 -7.07
C THR A 164 7.13 9.41 -7.65
N GLN A 165 8.06 8.49 -7.89
CA GLN A 165 7.69 7.11 -8.13
C GLN A 165 7.23 6.43 -6.83
N PRO A 166 6.33 5.43 -6.90
CA PRO A 166 6.07 4.54 -5.78
C PRO A 166 7.35 3.83 -5.37
N VAL A 167 7.54 3.63 -4.07
CA VAL A 167 8.63 2.79 -3.55
C VAL A 167 8.41 1.38 -4.08
N GLN A 168 9.40 0.83 -4.76
CA GLN A 168 9.32 -0.53 -5.30
C GLN A 168 9.53 -1.58 -4.19
N PRO A 169 8.97 -2.79 -4.32
CA PRO A 169 9.30 -3.89 -3.42
C PRO A 169 10.81 -4.17 -3.46
N PRO A 170 11.47 -4.35 -2.32
CA PRO A 170 12.86 -4.75 -2.32
C PRO A 170 13.03 -6.11 -3.02
N GLY A 171 14.07 -6.25 -3.84
CA GLY A 171 14.27 -7.41 -4.72
C GLY A 171 13.79 -7.19 -6.18
N PHE A 172 13.03 -6.13 -6.46
CA PHE A 172 12.75 -5.66 -7.83
C PHE A 172 13.69 -4.51 -8.23
N GLY A 173 15.00 -4.77 -8.20
CA GLY A 173 16.04 -3.78 -8.53
C GLY A 173 16.17 -2.65 -7.49
N GLU A 174 17.39 -2.18 -7.27
CA GLU A 174 17.61 -0.96 -6.49
C GLU A 174 17.04 0.22 -7.27
N VAL A 175 15.99 0.86 -6.75
CA VAL A 175 15.61 2.20 -7.22
C VAL A 175 16.57 3.18 -6.58
N HIS A 176 17.68 3.41 -7.25
CA HIS A 176 18.37 4.68 -7.10
C HIS A 176 17.42 5.77 -7.59
N ASP A 177 17.03 6.70 -6.70
CA ASP A 177 16.35 7.97 -7.06
C ASP A 177 17.32 8.91 -7.83
N GLU A 178 18.27 8.33 -8.57
CA GLU A 178 19.17 9.03 -9.47
C GLU A 178 18.44 9.24 -10.81
N GLY A 179 17.57 10.24 -10.84
CA GLY A 179 17.26 10.90 -12.11
C GLY A 179 15.81 10.97 -12.57
N LEU A 180 14.81 11.13 -11.69
CA LEU A 180 13.51 11.64 -12.13
C LEU A 180 13.51 13.17 -12.26
N HIS A 181 14.20 13.65 -13.29
CA HIS A 181 14.08 15.01 -13.84
C HIS A 181 13.00 15.11 -14.94
N THR A 182 11.93 14.31 -14.86
CA THR A 182 10.73 14.58 -15.65
C THR A 182 9.82 15.49 -14.83
N ALA A 183 9.68 16.73 -15.30
CA ALA A 183 9.01 17.87 -14.67
C ALA A 183 7.68 17.55 -13.97
N PHE A 184 7.74 17.04 -12.74
CA PHE A 184 6.58 16.95 -11.88
C PHE A 184 6.25 18.35 -11.37
N SER A 185 5.02 18.80 -11.64
CA SER A 185 4.55 20.07 -11.11
C SER A 185 4.14 19.91 -9.65
N THR A 186 4.75 20.69 -8.77
CA THR A 186 4.36 20.81 -7.37
C THR A 186 3.34 21.93 -7.13
N ALA A 187 2.85 22.60 -8.18
CA ALA A 187 2.04 23.82 -8.06
C ALA A 187 0.75 23.62 -7.24
N SER A 188 0.17 22.42 -7.26
CA SER A 188 -1.02 22.07 -6.47
C SER A 188 -0.68 21.43 -5.12
N CYS A 189 0.58 21.09 -4.87
CA CYS A 189 0.98 20.35 -3.68
C CYS A 189 1.04 21.26 -2.46
N LEU A 190 0.53 20.76 -1.34
CA LEU A 190 0.59 21.46 -0.07
C LEU A 190 1.96 21.20 0.58
N PRO A 191 2.73 22.23 0.96
CA PRO A 191 4.00 22.04 1.66
C PRO A 191 3.82 21.24 2.94
N ALA A 192 4.81 20.43 3.30
CA ALA A 192 4.72 19.52 4.45
C ALA A 192 4.36 20.24 5.76
N ASP A 193 4.85 21.45 6.00
CA ASP A 193 4.50 22.25 7.18
C ASP A 193 3.02 22.65 7.22
N ALA A 194 2.43 22.96 6.06
CA ALA A 194 1.01 23.25 5.96
C ALA A 194 0.15 21.99 6.16
N VAL A 195 0.62 20.82 5.67
CA VAL A 195 0.00 19.51 5.96
C VAL A 195 0.05 19.23 7.46
N ARG A 196 1.21 19.40 8.11
CA ARG A 196 1.38 19.22 9.56
C ARG A 196 0.44 20.11 10.35
N ALA A 197 0.39 21.40 10.02
CA ALA A 197 -0.49 22.35 10.70
C ALA A 197 -1.97 21.99 10.52
N ALA A 198 -2.36 21.51 9.33
CA ALA A 198 -3.73 21.08 9.09
C ALA A 198 -4.06 19.77 9.81
N LEU A 199 -3.15 18.80 9.82
CA LEU A 199 -3.29 17.54 10.53
C LEU A 199 -3.33 17.75 12.05
N ALA A 200 -2.49 18.63 12.60
CA ALA A 200 -2.52 18.97 14.02
C ALA A 200 -3.90 19.46 14.47
N ARG A 201 -4.54 20.35 13.69
CA ARG A 201 -5.93 20.78 13.98
C ARG A 201 -6.93 19.63 13.99
N GLN A 202 -6.74 18.63 13.14
CA GLN A 202 -7.62 17.45 13.08
C GLN A 202 -7.38 16.53 14.27
N LEU A 203 -6.12 16.34 14.66
CA LEU A 203 -5.71 15.57 15.84
C LEU A 203 -6.15 16.24 17.15
N ASP A 204 -6.15 17.57 17.23
CA ASP A 204 -6.68 18.31 18.38
C ASP A 204 -8.20 18.15 18.50
N ALA A 205 -8.91 18.14 17.37
CA ALA A 205 -10.36 17.95 17.33
C ALA A 205 -10.79 16.49 17.57
N HIS A 206 -9.95 15.53 17.20
CA HIS A 206 -10.18 14.09 17.35
C HIS A 206 -8.92 13.48 17.97
N PRO A 207 -8.72 13.61 19.29
CA PRO A 207 -7.51 13.11 19.93
C PRO A 207 -7.42 11.59 19.79
N VAL A 208 -6.20 11.11 19.53
CA VAL A 208 -5.89 9.67 19.54
C VAL A 208 -6.27 9.08 20.90
N ALA A 209 -6.97 7.95 20.90
CA ALA A 209 -7.41 7.31 22.13
C ALA A 209 -6.22 6.79 22.96
N ASN A 210 -6.02 7.36 24.14
CA ASN A 210 -5.04 6.89 25.13
C ASN A 210 -5.59 5.63 25.84
N GLY A 211 -4.96 4.47 25.66
CA GLY A 211 -5.45 3.22 26.25
C GLY A 211 -4.58 1.99 26.00
N ALA A 212 -4.03 1.44 27.08
CA ALA A 212 -3.11 0.29 27.21
C ALA A 212 -1.66 0.54 26.72
N PRO A 213 -0.65 0.01 27.44
CA PRO A 213 0.76 0.18 27.09
C PRO A 213 1.11 -0.47 25.73
N PHE A 214 2.10 0.09 25.06
CA PHE A 214 2.72 -0.49 23.87
C PHE A 214 3.14 -1.94 24.14
N GLN A 215 2.70 -2.86 23.29
CA GLN A 215 3.18 -4.23 23.28
C GLN A 215 3.73 -4.55 21.88
N GLN A 216 4.96 -5.04 21.84
CA GLN A 216 5.59 -5.57 20.63
C GLN A 216 4.97 -6.95 20.35
N ALA A 217 4.16 -7.05 19.31
CA ALA A 217 3.55 -8.30 18.91
C ALA A 217 4.52 -9.13 18.04
N PRO A 218 4.76 -10.42 18.32
CA PRO A 218 5.36 -11.36 17.39
C PRO A 218 4.33 -11.99 16.44
N ALA A 219 4.83 -12.46 15.29
CA ALA A 219 4.09 -12.98 14.15
C ALA A 219 3.15 -14.18 14.45
N SER A 220 1.98 -14.24 13.79
CA SER A 220 1.55 -15.36 12.93
C SER A 220 0.02 -15.40 12.72
N ASN A 221 -0.39 -16.15 11.69
CA ASN A 221 -1.75 -16.50 11.21
C ASN A 221 -2.21 -15.86 9.89
N ILE A 222 -1.28 -15.47 9.01
CA ILE A 222 -1.64 -15.45 7.59
C ILE A 222 -1.40 -16.87 7.07
N LEU A 223 -2.49 -17.61 6.80
CA LEU A 223 -2.42 -18.88 6.10
C LEU A 223 -1.94 -18.62 4.67
N PHE A 224 -0.63 -18.70 4.47
CA PHE A 224 -0.03 -18.72 3.13
C PHE A 224 -0.39 -20.05 2.48
N ARG A 225 -1.45 -20.05 1.66
CA ARG A 225 -1.68 -21.16 0.75
C ARG A 225 -0.64 -21.08 -0.35
N ARG A 226 0.43 -21.88 -0.24
CA ARG A 226 1.33 -22.15 -1.37
C ARG A 226 0.46 -22.65 -2.51
N LEU A 227 0.28 -21.85 -3.56
CA LEU A 227 -0.18 -22.38 -4.83
C LEU A 227 0.98 -23.25 -5.31
N ARG A 228 0.86 -24.58 -5.17
CA ARG A 228 1.82 -25.49 -5.80
C ARG A 228 1.83 -25.18 -7.30
N PRO A 229 2.99 -25.17 -7.95
CA PRO A 229 3.05 -25.23 -9.40
C PRO A 229 2.71 -26.67 -9.84
N GLU A 230 1.46 -27.08 -9.64
CA GLU A 230 0.89 -28.31 -10.21
C GLU A 230 -0.31 -27.92 -11.08
N ALA A 231 -0.04 -27.11 -12.11
CA ALA A 231 -0.91 -26.91 -13.27
C ALA A 231 -0.13 -26.34 -14.49
N ALA A 232 1.14 -26.70 -14.63
CA ALA A 232 1.93 -26.41 -15.84
C ALA A 232 2.62 -27.68 -16.34
N THR A 233 1.93 -28.83 -16.29
CA THR A 233 2.23 -29.94 -17.19
C THR A 233 1.45 -29.71 -18.46
N ASP A 234 2.08 -28.99 -19.39
CA ASP A 234 2.02 -29.18 -20.85
C ASP A 234 2.77 -28.03 -21.52
N VAL A 235 4.09 -27.98 -21.29
CA VAL A 235 4.99 -27.20 -22.16
C VAL A 235 5.75 -28.21 -22.99
N CYS A 236 5.48 -28.22 -24.29
CA CYS A 236 6.17 -29.06 -25.26
C CYS A 236 7.69 -28.87 -25.14
N THR A 237 8.39 -29.92 -24.73
CA THR A 237 9.87 -29.94 -24.60
C THR A 237 10.60 -30.25 -25.90
N ASP A 238 9.88 -30.35 -27.03
CA ASP A 238 10.47 -30.66 -28.34
C ASP A 238 10.10 -29.60 -29.39
N LEU A 239 11.12 -28.87 -29.87
CA LEU A 239 11.02 -27.76 -30.82
C LEU A 239 10.51 -28.18 -32.22
N ALA A 240 10.32 -29.47 -32.48
CA ALA A 240 9.74 -29.96 -33.74
C ALA A 240 8.20 -30.04 -33.74
N SER A 241 7.53 -29.78 -32.61
CA SER A 241 6.10 -30.09 -32.42
C SER A 241 5.14 -28.89 -32.28
N CYS A 242 5.63 -27.65 -32.24
CA CYS A 242 4.77 -26.47 -32.18
C CYS A 242 4.43 -25.94 -33.58
N GLY A 243 3.15 -26.03 -33.97
CA GLY A 243 2.62 -25.35 -35.16
C GLY A 243 2.60 -23.83 -34.98
N PRO A 244 2.62 -23.04 -36.07
CA PRO A 244 2.66 -21.59 -35.99
C PRO A 244 1.28 -21.06 -35.59
N GLY A 245 1.09 -20.73 -34.30
CA GLY A 245 -0.21 -20.24 -33.84
C GLY A 245 -0.27 -19.63 -32.45
N ASP A 246 0.55 -20.06 -31.49
CA ASP A 246 0.37 -19.63 -30.09
C ASP A 246 1.48 -18.68 -29.63
N TYR A 247 1.33 -17.42 -30.03
CA TYR A 247 1.84 -16.29 -29.24
C TYR A 247 0.66 -15.49 -28.73
N ARG A 248 0.34 -15.66 -27.44
CA ARG A 248 -0.11 -14.60 -26.53
C ARG A 248 -0.08 -15.06 -25.09
#